data_AF-A0A8H4K9U1-F1
#
_entry.id   AF-A0A8H4K9U1-F1
#
_cell.length_a   1.000
_cell.length_b   1.000
_cell.length_c   1.000
_cell.angle_alpha   90.00
_cell.angle_beta   90.00
_cell.angle_gamma   90.00
#
_symmetry.space_group_name_H-M   'P 1'
#
loop_
_entity.id
_entity.type
_entity.pdbx_description
1 polymer ?
#
loop_
_entity_poly.entity_id
_entity_poly.type
_entity_poly.pdbx_seq_one_letter_code
_entity_poly.pdbx_strand_id
1 'polypeptide(L)'
;MPTAQGIAIRNGANRITLVFVIDDLQVTFSAAINPPIQPFSVNDATITYNSLDDLTSTHSISGQIGPETFSLSFDNGVTAEGNLSPPGVSPASTVHGSGSWEQN
;
A
#
# COMPACT_ATOMS: atom_id res chain seq x y z
N MET A 1 -7.39 4.90 -16.18
CA MET A 1 -6.41 4.38 -15.23
C MET A 1 -6.75 2.92 -14.99
N PRO A 2 -5.88 1.97 -15.36
CA PRO A 2 -6.05 0.57 -14.99
C PRO A 2 -6.04 0.37 -13.47
N THR A 3 -6.63 -0.74 -13.04
CA THR A 3 -6.68 -1.16 -11.63
C THR A 3 -6.31 -2.62 -11.48
N ALA A 4 -5.73 -2.99 -10.34
CA ALA A 4 -5.47 -4.40 -10.01
C ALA A 4 -5.74 -4.71 -8.54
N GLN A 5 -6.02 -5.98 -8.27
CA GLN A 5 -6.30 -6.49 -6.93
C GLN A 5 -5.03 -7.02 -6.28
N GLY A 6 -5.00 -6.97 -4.96
CA GLY A 6 -3.85 -7.34 -4.17
C GLY A 6 -4.11 -7.33 -2.67
N ILE A 7 -3.03 -7.32 -1.93
CA ILE A 7 -3.04 -7.32 -0.48
C ILE A 7 -2.11 -6.23 0.06
N ALA A 8 -2.37 -5.79 1.28
CA ALA A 8 -1.47 -4.93 2.04
C ALA A 8 -1.29 -5.49 3.44
N ILE A 9 -0.04 -5.64 3.88
CA ILE A 9 0.30 -6.16 5.20
C ILE A 9 1.33 -5.27 5.88
N ARG A 10 1.27 -5.23 7.20
CA ARG A 10 2.35 -4.66 8.02
C ARG A 10 3.41 -5.72 8.30
N ASN A 11 4.63 -5.50 7.80
CA ASN A 11 5.80 -6.36 8.00
C ASN A 11 6.73 -5.90 9.15
N GLY A 12 6.39 -4.81 9.83
CA GLY A 12 7.09 -4.32 11.02
C GLY A 12 6.47 -3.02 11.49
N ALA A 13 6.88 -2.51 12.66
CA ALA A 13 6.26 -1.30 13.23
C ALA A 13 6.22 -0.11 12.26
N ASN A 14 7.31 0.05 11.51
CA ASN A 14 7.49 1.10 10.51
C ASN A 14 7.60 0.52 9.10
N ARG A 15 7.07 -0.68 8.84
CA ARG A 15 7.23 -1.36 7.55
C ARG A 15 5.92 -1.94 7.05
N ILE A 16 5.58 -1.62 5.82
CA ILE A 16 4.43 -2.17 5.11
C ILE A 16 4.89 -2.79 3.78
N THR A 17 4.14 -3.77 3.33
CA THR A 17 4.31 -4.38 2.01
C THR A 17 2.95 -4.48 1.34
N LEU A 18 2.89 -4.04 0.09
CA LEU A 18 1.73 -4.21 -0.78
C LEU A 18 2.14 -5.18 -1.89
N VAL A 19 1.24 -6.08 -2.26
CA VAL A 19 1.47 -7.06 -3.34
C VAL A 19 0.26 -7.06 -4.24
N PHE A 20 0.47 -6.83 -5.54
CA PHE A 20 -0.55 -6.84 -6.57
C PHE A 20 -0.18 -7.81 -7.68
N VAL A 21 -1.19 -8.37 -8.36
CA VAL A 21 -0.99 -9.20 -9.55
C VAL A 21 -1.57 -8.45 -10.74
N ILE A 22 -0.73 -8.14 -11.72
CA ILE A 22 -1.08 -7.38 -12.93
C ILE A 22 -0.61 -8.17 -14.14
N ASP A 23 -1.52 -8.61 -15.01
CA ASP A 23 -1.19 -9.40 -16.21
C ASP A 23 -0.25 -10.59 -15.89
N ASP A 24 -0.57 -11.35 -14.83
CA ASP A 24 0.20 -12.48 -14.29
C ASP A 24 1.60 -12.13 -13.72
N LEU A 25 1.96 -10.85 -13.66
CA LEU A 25 3.19 -10.35 -13.02
C LEU A 25 2.92 -9.96 -11.56
N GLN A 26 3.78 -10.40 -10.64
CA GLN A 26 3.68 -9.99 -9.24
C GLN A 26 4.44 -8.68 -9.03
N VAL A 27 3.73 -7.63 -8.62
CA VAL A 27 4.30 -6.31 -8.33
C VAL A 27 4.23 -6.05 -6.83
N THR A 28 5.39 -5.86 -6.20
CA THR A 28 5.53 -5.75 -4.75
C THR A 28 6.09 -4.37 -4.39
N PHE A 29 5.41 -3.65 -3.51
CA PHE A 29 5.94 -2.42 -2.91
C PHE A 29 6.36 -2.67 -1.47
N SER A 30 7.58 -2.30 -1.11
CA SER A 30 8.06 -2.37 0.27
C SER A 30 8.48 -0.99 0.75
N ALA A 31 7.83 -0.50 1.82
CA ALA A 31 8.05 0.85 2.32
C ALA A 31 8.35 0.90 3.80
N ALA A 32 9.17 1.90 4.17
CA ALA A 32 9.27 2.39 5.53
C ALA A 32 8.23 3.50 5.74
N ILE A 33 7.50 3.47 6.85
CA ILE A 33 6.48 4.45 7.20
C ILE A 33 6.72 5.05 8.59
N ASN A 34 6.23 6.27 8.80
CA ASN A 34 6.22 6.99 10.06
C ASN A 34 4.89 7.74 10.20
N PRO A 35 4.23 7.73 11.37
CA PRO A 35 4.58 7.04 12.62
C PRO A 35 4.48 5.50 12.53
N PRO A 36 5.01 4.77 13.53
CA PRO A 36 4.74 3.35 13.67
C PRO A 36 3.24 3.06 13.77
N ILE A 37 2.80 1.99 13.15
CA ILE A 37 1.38 1.60 13.13
C ILE A 37 1.13 0.27 13.84
N GLN A 38 -0.09 0.06 14.31
CA GLN A 38 -0.58 -1.21 14.83
C GLN A 38 -0.62 -2.29 13.74
N PRO A 39 -0.52 -3.58 14.07
CA PRO A 39 -0.73 -4.68 13.12
C PRO A 39 -2.04 -4.55 12.35
N PHE A 40 -1.97 -4.72 11.03
CA PHE A 40 -3.14 -4.76 10.15
C PHE A 40 -2.86 -5.64 8.94
N SER A 41 -3.94 -6.06 8.29
CA SER A 41 -3.93 -6.72 6.99
C SER A 41 -5.11 -6.25 6.15
N VAL A 42 -4.91 -6.22 4.84
CA VAL A 42 -5.90 -5.91 3.82
C VAL A 42 -5.83 -7.03 2.79
N ASN A 43 -6.97 -7.66 2.52
CA ASN A 43 -7.05 -8.80 1.59
C ASN A 43 -7.71 -8.42 0.26
N ASP A 44 -8.21 -7.19 0.15
CA ASP A 44 -8.96 -6.64 -0.99
C ASP A 44 -8.38 -5.28 -1.41
N ALA A 45 -7.06 -5.16 -1.43
CA ALA A 45 -6.40 -3.93 -1.82
C ALA A 45 -6.55 -3.72 -3.34
N THR A 46 -6.96 -2.53 -3.74
CA THR A 46 -7.05 -2.09 -5.12
C THR A 46 -5.98 -1.03 -5.38
N ILE A 47 -5.11 -1.27 -6.36
CA ILE A 47 -4.18 -0.26 -6.86
C ILE A 47 -4.76 0.40 -8.12
N THR A 48 -4.61 1.72 -8.22
CA THR A 48 -4.91 2.50 -9.43
C THR A 48 -3.62 3.16 -9.92
N TYR A 49 -3.30 2.99 -11.19
CA TYR A 49 -2.06 3.47 -11.81
C TYR A 49 -2.32 3.91 -13.26
N ASN A 50 -1.34 4.55 -13.93
CA ASN A 50 -1.49 4.94 -15.34
C ASN A 50 -0.80 3.95 -16.28
N SER A 51 0.42 3.53 -15.96
CA SER A 51 1.18 2.51 -16.68
C SER A 51 1.99 1.63 -15.73
N LEU A 52 2.47 0.48 -16.21
CA LEU A 52 3.35 -0.40 -15.42
C LEU A 52 4.67 0.29 -15.03
N ASP A 53 5.09 1.32 -15.76
CA ASP A 53 6.30 2.10 -15.43
C ASP A 53 6.13 2.88 -14.11
N ASP A 54 4.88 3.21 -13.74
CA ASP A 54 4.57 3.85 -12.45
C ASP A 54 4.80 2.91 -11.25
N LEU A 55 4.91 1.60 -11.50
CA LEU A 55 5.09 0.56 -10.50
C LEU A 55 6.53 0.03 -10.52
N THR A 56 7.47 0.96 -10.62
CA THR A 56 8.93 0.71 -10.60
C THR A 56 9.59 1.70 -9.64
N SER A 57 10.90 1.58 -9.43
CA SER A 57 11.70 2.59 -8.72
C SER A 57 11.26 2.85 -7.27
N THR A 58 11.80 3.92 -6.66
CA THR A 58 11.47 4.37 -5.30
C THR A 58 10.49 5.53 -5.35
N HIS A 59 9.42 5.44 -4.55
CA HIS A 59 8.38 6.45 -4.44
C HIS A 59 8.09 6.81 -2.99
N SER A 60 7.79 8.09 -2.78
CA SER A 60 7.26 8.57 -1.51
C SER A 60 5.76 8.27 -1.44
N ILE A 61 5.29 7.95 -0.23
CA ILE A 61 3.89 7.68 0.04
C ILE A 61 3.36 8.54 1.18
N SER A 62 2.07 8.83 1.11
CA SER A 62 1.31 9.43 2.20
C SER A 62 -0.10 8.86 2.23
N GLY A 63 -0.73 8.80 3.40
CA GLY A 63 -2.10 8.34 3.47
C GLY A 63 -2.60 8.08 4.88
N GLN A 64 -3.75 7.41 4.98
CA GLN A 64 -4.41 7.08 6.24
C GLN A 64 -4.67 5.58 6.32
N ILE A 65 -4.46 5.03 7.51
CA ILE A 65 -4.74 3.63 7.81
C ILE A 65 -5.58 3.58 9.08
N GLY A 66 -6.77 3.00 9.00
CA GLY A 66 -7.72 2.83 10.10
C GLY A 66 -8.91 3.80 10.07
N PRO A 67 -9.98 3.49 10.82
CA PRO A 67 -10.21 2.24 11.55
C PRO A 67 -10.56 1.04 10.67
N GLU A 68 -11.25 1.27 9.56
CA GLU A 68 -11.82 0.22 8.70
C GLU A 68 -11.18 0.18 7.32
N THR A 69 -10.49 1.23 6.90
CA THR A 69 -9.92 1.35 5.56
C THR A 69 -8.45 1.70 5.60
N PHE A 70 -7.75 1.41 4.51
CA PHE A 70 -6.45 1.97 4.23
C PHE A 70 -6.52 2.73 2.90
N SER A 71 -5.83 3.85 2.81
CA SER A 71 -5.70 4.63 1.58
C SER A 71 -4.31 5.25 1.55
N LEU A 72 -3.56 4.99 0.49
CA LEU A 72 -2.22 5.51 0.22
C LEU A 72 -2.19 6.20 -1.13
N SER A 73 -1.50 7.33 -1.19
CA SER A 73 -1.16 8.07 -2.40
C SER A 73 0.35 8.13 -2.56
N PHE A 74 0.81 7.83 -3.76
CA PHE A 74 2.21 7.88 -4.16
C PHE A 74 2.50 9.20 -4.86
N ASP A 75 3.75 9.66 -4.80
CA ASP A 75 4.18 10.93 -5.41
C ASP A 75 4.08 10.99 -6.95
N ASN A 76 3.94 9.83 -7.60
CA ASN A 76 3.73 9.70 -9.05
C ASN A 76 2.25 9.56 -9.45
N GLY A 77 1.31 9.75 -8.51
CA GLY A 77 -0.12 9.69 -8.78
C GLY A 77 -0.75 8.30 -8.71
N VAL A 78 0.03 7.25 -8.42
CA VAL A 78 -0.51 5.93 -8.06
C VAL A 78 -1.26 6.03 -6.74
N THR A 79 -2.36 5.30 -6.62
CA THR A 79 -3.11 5.17 -5.36
C THR A 79 -3.35 3.70 -5.02
N ALA A 80 -3.42 3.39 -3.73
CA ALA A 80 -3.78 2.08 -3.24
C ALA A 80 -4.79 2.22 -2.10
N GLU A 81 -5.91 1.50 -2.18
CA GLU A 81 -6.98 1.57 -1.20
C GLU A 81 -7.60 0.19 -0.94
N GLY A 82 -8.26 0.01 0.19
CA GLY A 82 -8.92 -1.25 0.53
C GLY A 82 -9.42 -1.29 1.96
N ASN A 83 -10.01 -2.42 2.34
CA ASN A 83 -10.62 -2.58 3.66
C ASN A 83 -9.68 -3.32 4.61
N LEU A 84 -9.49 -2.75 5.80
CA LEU A 84 -8.77 -3.44 6.85
C LEU A 84 -9.57 -4.65 7.33
N SER A 85 -8.87 -5.76 7.50
CA SER A 85 -9.43 -6.92 8.21
C SER A 85 -9.65 -6.56 9.67
N PRO A 86 -10.75 -7.03 10.31
CA PRO A 86 -10.96 -6.85 11.74
C PRO A 86 -9.75 -7.34 12.56
N PRO A 87 -9.34 -6.63 13.63
CA PRO A 87 -10.03 -5.52 14.29
C PRO A 87 -9.79 -4.13 13.67
N GLY A 88 -9.04 -4.02 12.57
CA GLY A 88 -8.64 -2.73 12.01
C GLY A 88 -7.54 -2.03 12.81
N VAL A 89 -7.41 -0.71 12.63
CA VAL A 89 -6.42 0.13 13.34
C VAL A 89 -7.11 1.33 13.99
N SER A 90 -7.25 1.32 15.31
CA SER A 90 -7.91 2.42 16.05
C SER A 90 -6.98 3.02 17.11
N PRO A 91 -6.78 4.35 17.15
CA PRO A 91 -7.33 5.34 16.21
C PRO A 91 -6.68 5.24 14.81
N ALA A 92 -7.33 5.83 13.82
CA ALA A 92 -6.76 6.00 12.48
C ALA A 92 -5.40 6.71 12.55
N SER A 93 -4.45 6.27 11.74
CA SER A 93 -3.09 6.82 11.70
C SER A 93 -2.80 7.40 10.32
N THR A 94 -2.43 8.67 10.27
CA THR A 94 -1.86 9.29 9.06
C THR A 94 -0.39 8.92 8.99
N VAL A 95 0.04 8.33 7.87
CA VAL A 95 1.40 7.84 7.66
C VAL A 95 2.04 8.51 6.46
N HIS A 96 3.35 8.71 6.55
CA HIS A 96 4.21 9.13 5.45
C HIS A 96 5.40 8.19 5.37
N GLY A 97 5.96 8.02 4.18
CA GLY A 97 7.03 7.07 4.00
C GLY A 97 7.62 7.08 2.62
N SER A 98 8.54 6.15 2.39
CA SER A 98 9.12 5.89 1.08
C SER A 98 9.41 4.41 0.94
N GLY A 99 9.26 3.89 -0.26
CA GLY A 99 9.51 2.48 -0.56
C GLY A 99 9.86 2.28 -2.02
N SER A 100 10.20 1.04 -2.36
CA SER A 100 10.51 0.67 -3.73
C SER A 100 9.57 -0.40 -4.25
N TRP A 101 9.28 -0.32 -5.54
CA TRP A 101 8.61 -1.38 -6.28
C TRP A 101 9.61 -2.40 -6.82
N GLU A 102 9.21 -3.67 -6.75
CA GLU A 102 9.88 -4.81 -7.35
C GLU A 102 8.87 -5.60 -8.20
N GLN A 103 9.28 -5.99 -9.40
CA GLN A 103 8.47 -6.76 -10.34
C GLN A 103 9.09 -8.14 -10.51
N ASN A 104 8.33 -9.21 -10.25
CA ASN A 104 8.76 -10.61 -10.32
C ASN A 104 7.92 -11.42 -11.29
#